data_AF-A0A1X7LTP8-F1
#
_entry.id   AF-A0A1X7LTP8-F1
#
_cell.length_a   1.000
_cell.length_b   1.000
_cell.length_c   1.000
_cell.angle_alpha   90.00
_cell.angle_beta   90.00
_cell.angle_gamma   90.00
#
_symmetry.space_group_name_H-M   'P 1'
#
loop_
_entity.id
_entity.type
_entity.pdbx_description
1 polymer ?
#
loop_
_entity_poly.entity_id
_entity_poly.type
_entity_poly.pdbx_seq_one_letter_code
_entity_poly.pdbx_strand_id
1 'polypeptide(L)'
;MKILAFLFFLAFTAVNGFLFYIAKVTAGEAITFFTLCSVISLMLFFSSEVQEFSIAGNIVKLKEVRKDAEKAIDELKASRLTMFRFLLESTKKFSGGFGSISPKDERIDDFLFLFENIESSELIKELADKIAGCADLFMKAQLRNSLSNYVINIDFQRSYTPDELTFEALKTSNIRQDNGRNEDENRKEIMEAVSHYRTLYNIFQKTKPYMS
;
A
#
# COMPACT_ATOMS: atom_id res chain seq x y z
N MET A 1 -15.81 -1.37 -44.56
CA MET A 1 -14.39 -1.04 -44.28
C MET A 1 -13.57 -2.22 -43.78
N LYS A 2 -14.05 -3.06 -42.85
CA LYS A 2 -13.30 -4.21 -42.31
C LYS A 2 -12.79 -5.20 -43.38
N ILE A 3 -13.62 -5.56 -44.37
CA ILE A 3 -13.23 -6.42 -45.49
C ILE A 3 -12.12 -5.76 -46.35
N LEU A 4 -12.19 -4.45 -46.57
CA LEU A 4 -11.17 -3.70 -47.32
C LEU A 4 -9.84 -3.67 -46.56
N ALA A 5 -9.86 -3.45 -45.25
CA ALA A 5 -8.65 -3.48 -44.41
C ALA A 5 -8.00 -4.87 -44.39
N PHE A 6 -8.81 -5.93 -44.37
CA PHE A 6 -8.34 -7.31 -44.46
C PHE A 6 -7.73 -7.66 -45.82
N LEU A 7 -8.38 -7.26 -46.92
CA LEU A 7 -7.85 -7.43 -48.28
C LEU A 7 -6.55 -6.64 -48.48
N PHE A 8 -6.48 -5.42 -47.94
CA PHE A 8 -5.29 -4.59 -47.96
C PHE A 8 -4.13 -5.28 -47.20
N PHE A 9 -4.39 -5.82 -46.01
CA PHE A 9 -3.39 -6.55 -45.22
C PHE A 9 -2.85 -7.78 -45.97
N LEU A 10 -3.73 -8.58 -46.56
CA LEU A 10 -3.33 -9.76 -47.32
C LEU A 10 -2.51 -9.40 -48.56
N ALA A 11 -2.89 -8.35 -49.29
CA ALA A 11 -2.15 -7.91 -50.47
C ALA A 11 -0.73 -7.44 -50.11
N PHE A 12 -0.60 -6.62 -49.06
CA PHE A 12 0.71 -6.10 -48.62
C PHE A 12 1.62 -7.18 -48.05
N THR A 13 1.08 -8.11 -47.26
CA THR A 13 1.86 -9.23 -46.72
C THR A 13 2.32 -10.18 -47.82
N ALA A 14 1.49 -10.44 -48.83
CA ALA A 14 1.86 -11.24 -50.00
C ALA A 14 2.97 -10.56 -50.84
N VAL A 15 2.86 -9.25 -51.10
CA VAL A 15 3.89 -8.49 -51.83
C VAL A 15 5.21 -8.47 -51.06
N ASN A 16 5.18 -8.23 -49.75
CA ASN A 16 6.38 -8.24 -48.91
C ASN A 16 7.05 -9.63 -48.90
N GLY A 17 6.26 -10.71 -48.77
CA GLY A 17 6.75 -12.08 -48.84
C GLY A 17 7.37 -12.41 -50.20
N PHE A 18 6.76 -11.93 -51.29
CA PHE A 18 7.32 -12.09 -52.64
C PHE A 18 8.64 -11.33 -52.81
N LEU A 19 8.72 -10.07 -52.36
CA LEU A 19 9.95 -9.26 -52.41
C LEU A 19 11.08 -9.89 -51.60
N PHE A 20 10.77 -10.48 -50.45
CA PHE A 20 11.71 -11.23 -49.63
C PHE A 20 12.18 -12.51 -50.34
N TYR A 21 11.27 -13.25 -50.97
CA TYR A 21 11.60 -14.47 -51.72
C TYR A 21 12.58 -14.20 -52.88
N ILE A 22 12.42 -13.09 -53.61
CA ILE A 22 13.34 -12.69 -54.69
C ILE A 22 14.60 -11.96 -54.18
N ALA A 23 14.86 -11.98 -52.87
CA ALA A 23 16.01 -11.37 -52.19
C ALA A 23 16.21 -9.87 -52.48
N LYS A 24 15.11 -9.12 -52.73
CA LYS A 24 15.15 -7.68 -52.99
C LYS A 24 15.10 -6.82 -51.73
N VAL A 25 14.78 -7.42 -50.59
CA VAL A 25 14.77 -6.80 -49.26
C VAL A 25 15.46 -7.72 -48.27
N THR A 26 16.16 -7.11 -47.31
CA THR A 26 16.78 -7.85 -46.20
C THR A 26 15.72 -8.32 -45.20
N ALA A 27 16.08 -9.27 -44.34
CA ALA A 27 15.18 -9.76 -43.29
C ALA A 27 14.71 -8.63 -42.35
N GLY A 28 15.59 -7.69 -42.00
CA GLY A 28 15.23 -6.55 -41.14
C GLY A 28 14.23 -5.60 -41.81
N GLU A 29 14.41 -5.32 -43.10
CA GLU A 29 13.49 -4.48 -43.87
C GLU A 29 12.11 -5.14 -44.02
N ALA A 30 12.08 -6.45 -44.30
CA ALA A 30 10.83 -7.20 -44.43
C ALA A 30 10.03 -7.23 -43.11
N ILE A 31 10.69 -7.41 -41.97
CA ILE A 31 10.06 -7.39 -40.63
C ILE A 31 9.52 -5.99 -40.32
N THR A 32 10.29 -4.95 -40.62
CA THR A 32 9.89 -3.55 -40.38
C THR A 32 8.67 -3.19 -41.22
N PHE A 33 8.67 -3.56 -42.50
CA PHE A 33 7.56 -3.34 -43.42
C PHE A 33 6.30 -4.10 -43.00
N PHE A 34 6.44 -5.38 -42.63
CA PHE A 34 5.34 -6.20 -42.10
C PHE A 34 4.72 -5.57 -40.84
N THR A 35 5.56 -5.10 -39.91
CA THR A 35 5.10 -4.48 -38.66
C THR A 35 4.32 -3.19 -38.94
N LEU A 36 4.85 -2.32 -39.82
CA LEU A 36 4.20 -1.06 -40.19
C LEU A 36 2.85 -1.30 -40.87
N CYS A 37 2.79 -2.21 -41.84
CA CYS A 37 1.54 -2.57 -42.52
C CYS A 37 0.52 -3.21 -41.58
N SER A 38 0.95 -4.03 -40.61
CA SER A 38 0.07 -4.61 -39.60
C SER A 38 -0.59 -3.54 -38.74
N VAL A 39 0.19 -2.55 -38.27
CA VAL A 39 -0.34 -1.43 -37.47
C VAL A 39 -1.34 -0.60 -38.28
N ILE A 40 -1.04 -0.27 -39.54
CA ILE A 40 -1.94 0.51 -40.41
C ILE A 40 -3.23 -0.28 -40.71
N SER A 41 -3.12 -1.57 -41.01
CA SER A 41 -4.29 -2.42 -41.24
C SER A 41 -5.17 -2.56 -40.00
N LEU A 42 -4.59 -2.65 -38.80
CA LEU A 42 -5.34 -2.62 -37.55
C LEU A 42 -6.04 -1.27 -37.36
N MET A 43 -5.35 -0.16 -37.61
CA MET A 43 -5.97 1.18 -37.57
C MET A 43 -7.15 1.30 -38.54
N LEU A 44 -7.02 0.81 -39.78
CA LEU A 44 -8.11 0.82 -40.77
C LEU A 44 -9.25 -0.14 -40.41
N PHE A 45 -8.92 -1.30 -39.82
CA PHE A 45 -9.90 -2.29 -39.37
C PHE A 45 -10.77 -1.73 -38.24
N PHE A 46 -10.16 -1.03 -37.29
CA PHE A 46 -10.85 -0.35 -36.19
C PHE A 46 -11.33 1.07 -36.55
N SER A 47 -11.00 1.60 -37.72
CA SER A 47 -11.36 2.97 -38.12
C SER A 47 -12.87 3.22 -38.14
N SER A 48 -13.69 2.21 -38.47
CA SER A 48 -15.15 2.32 -38.39
C SER A 48 -15.66 2.29 -36.95
N GLU A 49 -15.03 1.50 -36.06
CA GLU A 49 -15.33 1.53 -34.61
C GLU A 49 -14.97 2.91 -34.01
N VAL A 50 -13.91 3.56 -34.49
CA VAL A 50 -13.50 4.90 -34.03
C VAL A 50 -14.40 6.01 -34.59
N GLN A 51 -14.97 5.84 -35.79
CA GLN A 51 -15.93 6.79 -36.38
C GLN A 51 -17.35 6.69 -35.80
N GLU A 52 -17.77 5.53 -35.29
CA GLU A 52 -19.12 5.32 -34.74
C GLU A 52 -19.34 5.93 -33.34
N PHE A 53 -18.34 6.60 -32.75
CA PHE A 53 -18.48 7.27 -31.45
C PHE A 53 -19.24 8.61 -31.46
N SER A 54 -19.73 9.09 -32.61
CA SER A 54 -20.46 10.36 -32.67
C SER A 54 -21.60 10.40 -33.69
N ILE A 55 -22.79 9.92 -33.30
CA ILE A 55 -24.07 10.37 -33.85
C ILE A 55 -25.00 10.70 -32.68
N ALA A 56 -25.10 12.00 -32.37
CA ALA A 56 -26.10 12.80 -31.64
C ALA A 56 -26.93 12.26 -30.44
N GLY A 57 -27.02 10.96 -30.18
CA GLY A 57 -27.66 10.36 -28.99
C GLY A 57 -26.73 9.50 -28.13
N ASN A 58 -25.64 8.96 -28.70
CA ASN A 58 -24.69 8.12 -27.97
C ASN A 58 -23.59 8.91 -27.23
N ILE A 59 -23.27 10.13 -27.67
CA ILE A 59 -22.28 11.00 -26.98
C ILE A 59 -22.78 11.40 -25.59
N VAL A 60 -24.09 11.66 -25.45
CA VAL A 60 -24.70 11.95 -24.15
C VAL A 60 -24.69 10.71 -23.27
N LYS A 61 -25.09 9.54 -23.80
CA LYS A 61 -25.01 8.27 -23.07
C LYS A 61 -23.58 7.88 -22.65
N LEU A 62 -22.57 8.13 -23.48
CA LEU A 62 -21.17 7.87 -23.13
C LEU A 62 -20.64 8.86 -22.08
N LYS A 63 -21.05 10.13 -22.16
CA LYS A 63 -20.75 11.12 -21.10
C LYS A 63 -21.44 10.75 -19.79
N GLU A 64 -22.68 10.27 -19.84
CA GLU A 64 -23.41 9.75 -18.68
C GLU A 64 -22.75 8.51 -18.10
N VAL A 65 -22.45 7.49 -18.93
CA VAL A 65 -21.75 6.28 -18.49
C VAL A 65 -20.38 6.61 -17.90
N ARG A 66 -19.63 7.55 -18.50
CA ARG A 66 -18.35 8.03 -17.94
C ARG A 66 -18.57 8.73 -16.61
N LYS A 67 -19.55 9.60 -16.49
CA LYS A 67 -19.90 10.30 -15.25
C LYS A 67 -20.34 9.33 -14.16
N ASP A 68 -21.11 8.30 -14.52
CA ASP A 68 -21.56 7.26 -13.61
C ASP A 68 -20.39 6.38 -13.16
N ALA A 69 -19.44 6.08 -14.05
CA ALA A 69 -18.20 5.40 -13.71
C ALA A 69 -17.30 6.25 -12.80
N GLU A 70 -17.14 7.55 -13.09
CA GLU A 70 -16.41 8.50 -12.24
C GLU A 70 -17.06 8.57 -10.85
N LYS A 71 -18.39 8.67 -10.78
CA LYS A 71 -19.15 8.66 -9.52
C LYS A 71 -18.96 7.35 -8.74
N ALA A 72 -19.03 6.20 -9.41
CA ALA A 72 -18.83 4.89 -8.78
C ALA A 72 -17.39 4.74 -8.24
N ILE A 73 -16.39 5.26 -8.95
CA ILE A 73 -14.99 5.29 -8.50
C ILE A 73 -14.86 6.17 -7.25
N ASP A 74 -15.49 7.33 -7.23
CA ASP A 74 -15.46 8.23 -6.07
C ASP A 74 -16.17 7.64 -4.86
N GLU A 75 -17.31 6.99 -5.06
CA GLU A 75 -18.02 6.23 -4.01
C GLU A 75 -17.17 5.08 -3.48
N LEU A 76 -16.48 4.34 -4.35
CA LEU A 76 -15.58 3.27 -3.96
C LEU A 76 -14.39 3.79 -3.15
N LYS A 77 -13.79 4.91 -3.54
CA LYS A 77 -12.72 5.59 -2.78
C LYS A 77 -13.21 6.00 -1.39
N ALA A 78 -14.39 6.61 -1.31
CA ALA A 78 -15.00 7.02 -0.04
C ALA A 78 -15.31 5.81 0.86
N SER A 79 -15.82 4.73 0.29
CA SER A 79 -16.08 3.46 0.99
C SER A 79 -14.79 2.86 1.55
N ARG A 80 -13.74 2.77 0.73
CA ARG A 80 -12.42 2.26 1.15
C ARG A 80 -11.84 3.08 2.30
N LEU A 81 -11.91 4.41 2.22
CA LEU A 81 -11.47 5.30 3.29
C LEU A 81 -12.25 5.02 4.58
N THR A 82 -13.58 4.91 4.50
CA THR A 82 -14.46 4.63 5.64
C THR A 82 -14.16 3.26 6.27
N MET A 83 -13.92 2.24 5.45
CA MET A 83 -13.53 0.91 5.90
C MET A 83 -12.21 0.95 6.68
N PHE A 84 -11.17 1.60 6.15
CA PHE A 84 -9.90 1.71 6.88
C PHE A 84 -10.04 2.48 8.19
N ARG A 85 -10.86 3.54 8.24
CA ARG A 85 -11.18 4.24 9.49
C ARG A 85 -11.78 3.28 10.52
N PHE A 86 -12.74 2.47 10.12
CA PHE A 86 -13.40 1.50 11.00
C PHE A 86 -12.44 0.41 11.48
N LEU A 87 -11.59 -0.10 10.58
CA LEU A 87 -10.58 -1.12 10.92
C LEU A 87 -9.54 -0.58 11.91
N LEU A 88 -9.07 0.66 11.72
CA LEU A 88 -8.14 1.31 12.66
C LEU A 88 -8.73 1.49 14.06
N GLU A 89 -10.03 1.75 14.17
CA GLU A 89 -10.70 1.76 15.49
C GLU A 89 -10.83 0.36 16.08
N SER A 90 -10.98 -0.66 15.23
CA SER A 90 -11.13 -2.04 15.67
C SER A 90 -9.83 -2.63 16.22
N THR A 91 -8.66 -2.26 15.69
CA THR A 91 -7.36 -2.73 16.20
C THR A 91 -7.07 -2.29 17.63
N LYS A 92 -7.75 -1.26 18.14
CA LYS A 92 -7.58 -0.79 19.53
C LYS A 92 -8.16 -1.77 20.56
N LYS A 93 -9.09 -2.63 20.15
CA LYS A 93 -9.78 -3.58 21.04
C LYS A 93 -8.83 -4.71 21.44
N PHE A 94 -8.82 -5.06 22.73
CA PHE A 94 -8.09 -6.22 23.22
C PHE A 94 -8.78 -7.52 22.79
N SER A 95 -8.00 -8.56 22.51
CA SER A 95 -8.56 -9.91 22.48
C SER A 95 -8.92 -10.26 23.93
N GLY A 96 -10.11 -10.80 24.20
CA GLY A 96 -10.62 -10.98 25.57
C GLY A 96 -9.92 -12.09 26.39
N GLY A 97 -8.61 -12.29 26.22
CA GLY A 97 -7.82 -13.33 26.85
C GLY A 97 -7.19 -12.93 28.20
N PHE A 98 -6.51 -13.90 28.81
CA PHE A 98 -5.66 -13.65 29.97
C PHE A 98 -4.40 -12.90 29.50
N GLY A 99 -4.04 -11.82 30.20
CA GLY A 99 -2.86 -11.01 29.85
C GLY A 99 -1.59 -11.86 29.80
N SER A 100 -0.82 -11.73 28.72
CA SER A 100 0.48 -12.38 28.57
C SER A 100 1.61 -11.46 29.05
N ILE A 101 2.64 -12.05 29.67
CA ILE A 101 3.91 -11.36 29.91
C ILE A 101 4.69 -11.47 28.60
N SER A 102 4.48 -10.51 27.70
CA SER A 102 5.09 -10.45 26.38
C SER A 102 5.82 -9.12 26.18
N PRO A 103 7.00 -9.11 25.54
CA PRO A 103 7.70 -7.88 25.18
C PRO A 103 6.94 -7.08 24.10
N LYS A 104 5.93 -7.67 23.47
CA LYS A 104 5.10 -7.05 22.42
C LYS A 104 3.62 -7.09 22.79
N ASP A 105 2.95 -5.95 22.74
CA ASP A 105 1.48 -5.85 22.78
C ASP A 105 0.88 -6.58 21.57
N GLU A 106 -0.05 -7.50 21.84
CA GLU A 106 -0.65 -8.40 20.85
C GLU A 106 -1.34 -7.66 19.68
N ARG A 107 -1.80 -6.43 19.91
CA ARG A 107 -2.55 -5.64 18.91
C ARG A 107 -1.64 -4.98 17.87
N ILE A 108 -0.33 -4.96 18.13
CA ILE A 108 0.64 -4.30 17.24
C ILE A 108 0.66 -4.98 15.87
N ASP A 109 0.60 -6.31 15.81
CA ASP A 109 0.68 -7.03 14.53
C ASP A 109 -0.50 -6.69 13.62
N ASP A 110 -1.73 -6.69 14.17
CA ASP A 110 -2.94 -6.30 13.43
C ASP A 110 -2.87 -4.84 12.95
N PHE A 111 -2.33 -3.95 13.79
CA PHE A 111 -2.13 -2.56 13.41
C PHE A 111 -1.09 -2.38 12.30
N LEU A 112 0.05 -3.08 12.39
CA LEU A 112 1.11 -2.99 11.38
C LEU A 112 0.62 -3.54 10.04
N PHE A 113 -0.06 -4.69 10.05
CA PHE A 113 -0.68 -5.24 8.85
C PHE A 113 -1.66 -4.24 8.22
N LEU A 114 -2.52 -3.62 9.03
CA LEU A 114 -3.46 -2.61 8.54
C LEU A 114 -2.76 -1.37 8.00
N PHE A 115 -1.69 -0.92 8.66
CA PHE A 115 -0.89 0.23 8.24
C PHE A 115 -0.21 -0.01 6.88
N GLU A 116 0.37 -1.20 6.65
CA GLU A 116 0.96 -1.58 5.36
C GLU A 116 -0.08 -1.57 4.23
N ASN A 117 -1.30 -2.06 4.51
CA ASN A 117 -2.41 -2.00 3.57
C ASN A 117 -2.84 -0.56 3.30
N ILE A 118 -2.87 0.32 4.30
CA ILE A 118 -3.17 1.75 4.09
C ILE A 118 -2.07 2.45 3.28
N GLU A 119 -0.80 2.14 3.55
CA GLU A 119 0.34 2.70 2.84
C GLU A 119 0.32 2.31 1.36
N SER A 120 0.17 1.02 1.06
CA SER A 120 0.01 0.52 -0.32
C SER A 120 -1.25 1.05 -1.02
N SER A 121 -2.22 1.56 -0.26
CA SER A 121 -3.41 2.22 -0.78
C SER A 121 -3.22 3.72 -1.05
N GLU A 122 -2.05 4.29 -0.70
CA GLU A 122 -1.74 5.72 -0.75
C GLU A 122 -2.69 6.61 0.08
N LEU A 123 -3.26 6.06 1.17
CA LEU A 123 -4.27 6.76 2.00
C LEU A 123 -3.71 7.30 3.33
N ILE A 124 -2.37 7.39 3.47
CA ILE A 124 -1.72 7.85 4.71
C ILE A 124 -2.17 9.26 5.07
N LYS A 125 -2.26 10.16 4.09
CA LYS A 125 -2.59 11.57 4.32
C LYS A 125 -4.02 11.72 4.84
N GLU A 126 -4.97 11.01 4.23
CA GLU A 126 -6.41 11.06 4.55
C GLU A 126 -6.76 10.40 5.89
N LEU A 127 -5.84 9.57 6.40
CA LEU A 127 -5.99 8.79 7.64
C LEU A 127 -4.97 9.19 8.72
N ALA A 128 -4.19 10.25 8.51
CA ALA A 128 -3.05 10.61 9.33
C ALA A 128 -3.37 10.70 10.82
N ASP A 129 -4.43 11.43 11.20
CA ASP A 129 -4.82 11.60 12.61
C ASP A 129 -5.19 10.28 13.27
N LYS A 130 -5.88 9.39 12.54
CA LYS A 130 -6.30 8.09 13.07
C LYS A 130 -5.12 7.14 13.21
N ILE A 131 -4.24 7.09 12.22
CA ILE A 131 -3.00 6.30 12.28
C ILE A 131 -2.14 6.79 13.44
N ALA A 132 -1.95 8.12 13.56
CA ALA A 132 -1.19 8.73 14.66
C ALA A 132 -1.80 8.38 16.02
N GLY A 133 -3.12 8.48 16.16
CA GLY A 133 -3.83 8.11 17.39
C GLY A 133 -3.68 6.63 17.75
N CYS A 134 -3.67 5.72 16.78
CA CYS A 134 -3.38 4.30 17.02
C CYS A 134 -1.91 4.11 17.43
N ALA A 135 -0.97 4.71 16.70
CA ALA A 135 0.46 4.60 16.99
C ALA A 135 0.78 5.11 18.41
N ASP A 136 0.27 6.28 18.80
CA ASP A 136 0.44 6.85 20.14
C ASP A 136 -0.17 5.93 21.23
N LEU A 137 -1.37 5.40 20.98
CA LEU A 137 -2.00 4.44 21.90
C LEU A 137 -1.14 3.19 22.10
N PHE A 138 -0.61 2.61 21.02
CA PHE A 138 0.21 1.40 21.11
C PHE A 138 1.61 1.69 21.68
N MET A 139 2.17 2.88 21.44
CA MET A 139 3.41 3.32 22.10
C MET A 139 3.23 3.36 23.62
N LYS A 140 2.13 3.97 24.09
CA LYS A 140 1.79 4.00 25.52
C LYS A 140 1.52 2.61 26.08
N ALA A 141 0.85 1.76 25.30
CA ALA A 141 0.62 0.38 25.69
C ALA A 141 1.93 -0.43 25.81
N GLN A 142 2.88 -0.24 24.89
CA GLN A 142 4.21 -0.86 24.99
C GLN A 142 4.94 -0.46 26.27
N LEU A 143 4.90 0.82 26.63
CA LEU A 143 5.50 1.29 27.87
C LEU A 143 4.82 0.62 29.08
N ARG A 144 3.49 0.70 29.16
CA ARG A 144 2.75 0.32 30.36
C ARG A 144 2.56 -1.19 30.53
N ASN A 145 2.29 -1.91 29.45
CA ASN A 145 1.84 -3.31 29.53
C ASN A 145 2.97 -4.29 29.24
N SER A 146 3.94 -3.91 28.40
CA SER A 146 5.05 -4.78 28.01
C SER A 146 6.32 -4.43 28.77
N LEU A 147 6.79 -3.18 28.68
CA LEU A 147 8.08 -2.78 29.26
C LEU A 147 8.08 -2.77 30.80
N SER A 148 6.94 -2.47 31.44
CA SER A 148 6.82 -2.47 32.91
C SER A 148 7.05 -3.83 33.57
N ASN A 149 6.95 -4.93 32.81
CA ASN A 149 7.28 -6.27 33.30
C ASN A 149 8.78 -6.45 33.53
N TYR A 150 9.61 -5.64 32.86
CA TYR A 150 11.07 -5.77 32.85
C TYR A 150 11.78 -4.55 33.46
N VAL A 151 11.06 -3.44 33.65
CA VAL A 151 11.62 -2.16 34.11
C VAL A 151 10.78 -1.58 35.25
N ILE A 152 11.42 -1.05 36.29
CA ILE A 152 10.75 -0.56 37.51
C ILE A 152 10.75 0.96 37.69
N ASN A 153 11.76 1.67 37.16
CA ASN A 153 12.01 3.09 37.46
C ASN A 153 11.98 3.98 36.21
N ILE A 154 10.97 3.81 35.37
CA ILE A 154 10.72 4.70 34.23
C ILE A 154 9.35 5.36 34.34
N ASP A 155 9.23 6.58 33.81
CA ASP A 155 7.96 7.30 33.77
C ASP A 155 7.13 6.82 32.58
N PHE A 156 6.23 5.86 32.84
CA PHE A 156 5.35 5.31 31.79
C PHE A 156 4.31 6.30 31.23
N GLN A 157 4.19 7.51 31.80
CA GLN A 157 3.32 8.56 31.29
C GLN A 157 4.05 9.55 30.37
N ARG A 158 5.39 9.55 30.41
CA ARG A 158 6.22 10.39 29.57
C ARG A 158 6.27 9.84 28.13
N SER A 159 6.27 10.76 27.17
CA SER A 159 6.65 10.44 25.79
C SER A 159 8.17 10.46 25.64
N TYR A 160 8.73 9.41 25.06
CA TYR A 160 10.17 9.28 24.83
C TYR A 160 10.46 9.26 23.33
N THR A 161 11.66 9.71 22.95
CA THR A 161 12.22 9.24 21.67
C THR A 161 12.68 7.78 21.85
N PRO A 162 12.77 6.98 20.77
CA PRO A 162 13.25 5.60 20.89
C PRO A 162 14.63 5.49 21.53
N ASP A 163 15.54 6.42 21.24
CA ASP A 163 16.91 6.42 21.79
C ASP A 163 16.94 6.83 23.27
N GLU A 164 16.13 7.83 23.66
CA GLU A 164 15.93 8.17 25.09
C GLU A 164 15.36 6.99 25.87
N LEU A 165 14.36 6.30 25.31
CA LEU A 165 13.75 5.13 25.94
C LEU A 165 14.76 4.00 26.09
N THR A 166 15.55 3.70 25.05
CA THR A 166 16.64 2.71 25.12
C THR A 166 17.61 3.05 26.24
N PHE A 167 18.06 4.31 26.31
CA PHE A 167 19.02 4.75 27.32
C PHE A 167 18.45 4.62 28.73
N GLU A 168 17.22 5.08 28.98
CA GLU A 168 16.58 5.01 30.29
C GLU A 168 16.23 3.59 30.72
N ALA A 169 15.68 2.77 29.82
CA ALA A 169 15.23 1.42 30.14
C ALA A 169 16.39 0.45 30.43
N LEU A 170 17.56 0.64 29.81
CA LEU A 170 18.73 -0.24 29.97
C LEU A 170 19.68 0.15 31.11
N LYS A 171 19.37 1.21 31.89
CA LYS A 171 20.11 1.51 33.11
C LYS A 171 19.95 0.34 34.09
N THR A 172 21.06 -0.17 34.62
CA THR A 172 21.04 -1.30 35.57
C THR A 172 20.13 -1.04 36.77
N SER A 173 20.05 0.22 37.25
CA SER A 173 19.13 0.63 38.33
C SER A 173 17.64 0.53 37.99
N ASN A 174 17.30 0.46 36.71
CA ASN A 174 15.94 0.47 36.21
C ASN A 174 15.47 -0.92 35.78
N ILE A 175 16.40 -1.84 35.48
CA ILE A 175 16.09 -3.21 35.12
C ILE A 175 15.56 -3.95 36.35
N ARG A 176 14.38 -4.56 36.20
CA ARG A 176 13.81 -5.41 37.24
C ARG A 176 14.72 -6.61 37.47
N GLN A 177 15.01 -6.91 38.73
CA GLN A 177 15.63 -8.17 39.12
C GLN A 177 14.55 -9.02 39.80
N ASP A 178 14.21 -10.16 39.19
CA ASP A 178 13.27 -11.12 39.74
C ASP A 178 13.90 -12.51 39.81
N ASN A 179 13.27 -13.44 40.52
CA ASN A 179 13.78 -14.80 40.70
C ASN A 179 13.61 -15.68 39.43
N GLY A 180 12.99 -15.16 38.37
CA GLY A 180 12.60 -15.91 37.18
C GLY A 180 13.48 -15.66 35.95
N ARG A 181 14.15 -14.50 35.88
CA ARG A 181 15.06 -14.11 34.79
C ARG A 181 16.32 -13.43 35.30
N ASN A 182 17.44 -13.69 34.65
CA ASN A 182 18.68 -12.94 34.90
C ASN A 182 18.67 -11.57 34.19
N GLU A 183 19.62 -10.69 34.53
CA GLU A 183 19.68 -9.34 33.98
C GLU A 183 19.83 -9.34 32.45
N ASP A 184 20.62 -10.26 31.89
CA ASP A 184 20.85 -10.34 30.45
C ASP A 184 19.59 -10.74 29.68
N GLU A 185 18.77 -11.63 30.23
CA GLU A 185 17.45 -11.99 29.70
C GLU A 185 16.53 -10.78 29.70
N ASN A 186 16.44 -10.05 30.83
CA ASN A 186 15.62 -8.84 30.89
C ASN A 186 16.10 -7.75 29.92
N ARG A 187 17.42 -7.61 29.71
CA ARG A 187 17.97 -6.69 28.70
C ARG A 187 17.52 -7.03 27.28
N LYS A 188 17.45 -8.32 26.92
CA LYS A 188 16.97 -8.76 25.60
C LYS A 188 15.48 -8.42 25.41
N GLU A 189 14.66 -8.74 26.40
CA GLU A 189 13.22 -8.46 26.38
C GLU A 189 12.94 -6.95 26.32
N ILE A 190 13.70 -6.14 27.06
CA ILE A 190 13.65 -4.67 26.99
C ILE A 190 13.98 -4.19 25.57
N MET A 191 15.04 -4.71 24.97
CA MET A 191 15.44 -4.33 23.61
C MET A 191 14.37 -4.67 22.59
N GLU A 192 13.75 -5.85 22.70
CA GLU A 192 12.64 -6.25 21.85
C GLU A 192 11.43 -5.31 22.02
N ALA A 193 11.02 -5.05 23.26
CA ALA A 193 9.91 -4.13 23.55
C ALA A 193 10.15 -2.71 23.00
N VAL A 194 11.37 -2.20 23.15
CA VAL A 194 11.78 -0.89 22.62
C VAL A 194 11.86 -0.89 21.09
N SER A 195 12.19 -2.02 20.46
CA SER A 195 12.17 -2.14 19.00
C SER A 195 10.75 -1.96 18.43
N HIS A 196 9.74 -2.57 19.07
CA HIS A 196 8.34 -2.38 18.69
C HIS A 196 7.87 -0.94 18.93
N TYR A 197 8.26 -0.34 20.07
CA TYR A 197 8.02 1.08 20.33
C TYR A 197 8.61 1.96 19.23
N ARG A 198 9.84 1.68 18.78
CA ARG A 198 10.51 2.41 17.70
C ARG A 198 9.75 2.33 16.39
N THR A 199 9.24 1.15 16.02
CA THR A 199 8.41 0.98 14.82
C THR A 199 7.17 1.87 14.89
N LEU A 200 6.46 1.87 16.02
CA LEU A 200 5.27 2.69 16.23
C LEU A 200 5.61 4.20 16.21
N TYR A 201 6.72 4.59 16.84
CA TYR A 201 7.22 5.96 16.81
C TYR A 201 7.52 6.44 15.40
N ASN A 202 8.13 5.60 14.56
CA ASN A 202 8.41 5.93 13.16
C ASN A 202 7.12 6.14 12.36
N ILE A 203 6.10 5.30 12.58
CA ILE A 203 4.78 5.48 11.98
C ILE A 203 4.16 6.81 12.43
N PHE A 204 4.22 7.13 13.72
CA PHE A 204 3.74 8.40 14.26
C PHE A 204 4.45 9.62 13.64
N GLN A 205 5.79 9.57 13.48
CA GLN A 205 6.52 10.66 12.83
C GLN A 205 6.17 10.78 11.34
N LYS A 206 5.91 9.66 10.66
CA LYS A 206 5.54 9.63 9.25
C LYS A 206 4.18 10.29 8.99
N THR A 207 3.24 10.21 9.93
CA THR A 207 1.91 10.83 9.79
C THR A 207 1.88 12.30 10.21
N LYS A 208 2.81 12.71 11.09
CA LYS A 208 2.89 14.07 11.65
C LYS A 208 2.78 15.22 10.64
N PRO A 209 3.36 15.17 9.43
CA PRO A 209 3.24 16.26 8.45
C PRO A 209 1.82 16.46 7.88
N TYR A 210 0.94 15.48 8.05
CA TYR A 210 -0.40 15.44 7.47
C TYR A 210 -1.52 15.62 8.50
N MET A 211 -1.17 15.71 9.78
CA MET A 211 -2.13 15.92 10.87
C MET A 211 -2.61 17.37 10.85
N SER A 212 -3.92 17.58 11.09
CA SER A 212 -4.57 18.90 11.11
C SER A 212 -4.72 19.45 12.53
#